data_AF-A0A849X5E2-F1
#
_entry.id   AF-A0A849X5E2-F1
#
_cell.length_a   1.000
_cell.length_b   1.000
_cell.length_c   1.000
_cell.angle_alpha   90.00
_cell.angle_beta   90.00
_cell.angle_gamma   90.00
#
_symmetry.space_group_name_H-M   'P 1'
#
loop_
_entity.id
_entity.type
_entity.pdbx_description
1 polymer ?
#
loop_
_entity_poly.entity_id
_entity_poly.type
_entity_poly.pdbx_seq_one_letter_code
_entity_poly.pdbx_strand_id
1 'polypeptide(L)'
;MAGSPGSEPLVQDFWKRCSSCKKTIPFGALYWACNVSTCNRKRTALHFCTVSCWDAHLAVVRHRDTWAEERTAPSREVWARVEAGEMEWPPREAKPKEPEDRKPDPTAARRTIIRRPG
;
A
#
# COMPACT_ATOMS: atom_id res chain seq x y z
N MET A 1 -33.47 -34.27 12.67
CA MET A 1 -32.04 -34.52 12.41
C MET A 1 -31.65 -33.70 11.19
N ALA A 2 -31.12 -32.49 11.38
CA ALA A 2 -30.71 -31.63 10.27
C ALA A 2 -29.18 -31.67 10.18
N GLY A 3 -28.67 -32.40 9.20
CA GLY A 3 -27.24 -32.41 8.88
C GLY A 3 -26.86 -31.08 8.26
N SER A 4 -26.10 -30.27 8.98
CA SER A 4 -25.45 -29.07 8.45
C SER A 4 -24.49 -29.48 7.32
N PRO A 5 -24.54 -28.84 6.13
CA PRO A 5 -23.66 -29.18 5.03
C PRO A 5 -22.19 -28.90 5.40
N GLY A 6 -21.37 -29.89 5.04
CA GLY A 6 -19.91 -29.95 5.01
C GLY A 6 -19.16 -28.65 5.27
N SER A 7 -18.42 -28.66 6.36
CA SER A 7 -17.18 -27.90 6.50
C SER A 7 -16.13 -28.46 5.53
N GLU A 8 -16.29 -28.21 4.23
CA GLU A 8 -15.21 -28.41 3.27
C GLU A 8 -14.11 -27.37 3.54
N PRO A 9 -12.84 -27.79 3.74
CA PRO A 9 -11.76 -26.86 3.93
C PRO A 9 -11.54 -26.12 2.61
N LEU A 10 -12.06 -24.90 2.53
CA LEU A 10 -11.87 -23.99 1.42
C LEU A 10 -10.37 -23.67 1.34
N VAL A 11 -9.66 -24.41 0.52
CA VAL A 11 -8.30 -24.09 0.08
C VAL A 11 -8.40 -22.67 -0.50
N GLN A 12 -7.95 -21.66 0.25
CA GLN A 12 -8.08 -20.28 -0.19
C GLN A 12 -7.21 -20.07 -1.42
N ASP A 13 -7.83 -20.08 -2.60
CA ASP A 13 -7.21 -19.82 -3.90
C ASP A 13 -7.09 -18.31 -4.20
N PHE A 14 -7.61 -17.48 -3.29
CA PHE A 14 -7.53 -16.04 -3.37
C PHE A 14 -6.67 -15.49 -2.24
N TRP A 15 -6.00 -14.39 -2.52
CA TRP A 15 -5.15 -13.71 -1.56
C TRP A 15 -5.97 -12.94 -0.53
N LYS A 16 -6.86 -12.06 -1.01
CA LYS A 16 -7.71 -11.18 -0.19
C LYS A 16 -9.07 -10.94 -0.85
N ARG A 17 -9.98 -10.30 -0.12
CA ARG A 17 -11.26 -9.82 -0.66
C ARG A 17 -11.24 -8.30 -0.77
N CYS A 18 -11.92 -7.79 -1.80
CA CYS A 18 -12.09 -6.37 -1.99
C CYS A 18 -12.95 -5.77 -0.85
N SER A 19 -12.52 -4.66 -0.27
CA SER A 19 -13.28 -4.00 0.80
C SER A 19 -14.60 -3.39 0.33
N SER A 20 -14.70 -2.96 -0.93
CA SER A 20 -15.91 -2.32 -1.48
C SER A 20 -16.94 -3.33 -1.99
N CYS A 21 -16.54 -4.25 -2.87
CA CYS A 21 -17.46 -5.18 -3.53
C CYS A 21 -17.40 -6.62 -2.99
N LYS A 22 -16.49 -6.92 -2.05
CA LYS A 22 -16.26 -8.26 -1.46
C LYS A 22 -15.83 -9.35 -2.44
N LYS A 23 -15.54 -9.01 -3.70
CA LYS A 23 -14.95 -9.94 -4.69
C LYS A 23 -13.59 -10.44 -4.21
N THR A 24 -13.29 -11.69 -4.54
CA THR A 24 -11.98 -12.30 -4.26
C THR A 24 -10.93 -11.75 -5.22
N ILE A 25 -9.73 -11.50 -4.70
CA ILE A 25 -8.55 -11.04 -5.43
C ILE A 25 -7.62 -12.25 -5.54
N PRO A 26 -7.44 -12.84 -6.74
CA PRO A 26 -6.57 -14.00 -6.91
C PRO A 26 -5.09 -13.62 -6.67
N PHE A 27 -4.27 -14.62 -6.37
CA PHE A 27 -2.81 -14.44 -6.28
C PHE A 27 -2.25 -13.95 -7.62
N GLY A 28 -1.24 -13.08 -7.59
CA GLY A 28 -0.64 -12.50 -8.80
C GLY A 28 -1.50 -11.51 -9.58
N ALA A 29 -2.75 -11.23 -9.17
CA ALA A 29 -3.59 -10.24 -9.84
C ALA A 29 -3.28 -8.80 -9.42
N LEU A 30 -3.58 -7.86 -10.31
CA LEU A 30 -3.54 -6.44 -10.01
C LEU A 30 -4.64 -6.08 -9.01
N TYR A 31 -4.26 -5.28 -8.03
CA TYR A 31 -5.16 -4.69 -7.05
C TYR A 31 -4.77 -3.24 -6.83
N TRP A 32 -5.70 -2.46 -6.29
CA TRP A 32 -5.50 -1.06 -5.98
C TRP A 32 -5.49 -0.88 -4.46
N ALA A 33 -4.51 -0.15 -3.97
CA ALA A 33 -4.42 0.33 -2.60
C ALA A 33 -4.61 1.85 -2.58
N CYS A 34 -5.15 2.40 -1.49
CA CYS A 34 -5.21 3.85 -1.35
C CYS A 34 -3.86 4.34 -0.82
N ASN A 35 -3.25 5.38 -1.38
CA ASN A 35 -1.96 5.88 -0.86
C ASN A 35 -1.98 6.28 0.64
N VAL A 36 -3.16 6.59 1.19
CA VAL A 36 -3.29 7.03 2.59
C VAL A 36 -2.88 5.92 3.56
N SER A 37 -1.89 6.22 4.41
CA SER A 37 -1.33 5.28 5.39
C SER A 37 -2.34 4.74 6.39
N THR A 38 -3.41 5.50 6.71
CA THR A 38 -4.50 5.04 7.59
C THR A 38 -5.33 3.93 6.96
N CYS A 39 -5.52 3.96 5.64
CA CYS A 39 -6.20 2.92 4.86
C CYS A 39 -5.36 1.65 4.68
N ASN A 40 -4.02 1.77 4.76
CA ASN A 40 -3.07 0.68 4.55
C ASN A 40 -2.51 0.04 5.83
N ARG A 41 -3.03 0.38 7.02
CA ARG A 41 -2.52 -0.20 8.28
C ARG A 41 -2.73 -1.71 8.34
N LYS A 42 -1.83 -2.45 9.00
CA LYS A 42 -1.85 -3.92 9.13
C LYS A 42 -3.22 -4.53 9.49
N ARG A 43 -4.04 -3.84 10.31
CA ARG A 43 -5.38 -4.32 10.70
C ARG A 43 -6.54 -3.87 9.79
N THR A 44 -6.33 -2.83 8.99
CA THR A 44 -7.39 -2.18 8.21
C THR A 44 -7.07 -2.12 6.72
N ALA A 45 -5.97 -2.75 6.28
CA ALA A 45 -5.46 -2.69 4.92
C ALA A 45 -6.57 -2.93 3.90
N LEU A 46 -7.00 -1.84 3.25
CA LEU A 46 -8.07 -1.86 2.26
C LEU A 46 -7.47 -2.23 0.91
N HIS A 47 -8.02 -3.29 0.31
CA HIS A 47 -7.61 -3.76 -1.00
C HIS A 47 -8.80 -3.62 -1.94
N PHE A 48 -8.58 -3.08 -3.14
CA PHE A 48 -9.62 -2.85 -4.12
C PHE A 48 -9.32 -3.64 -5.40
N CYS A 49 -10.33 -4.28 -5.97
CA CYS A 49 -10.16 -5.06 -7.20
C CYS A 49 -10.24 -4.22 -8.47
N THR A 50 -10.61 -2.93 -8.38
CA THR A 50 -10.70 -1.97 -9.50
C THR A 50 -10.56 -0.55 -8.97
N VAL A 51 -10.20 0.40 -9.84
CA VAL A 51 -10.21 1.84 -9.53
C VAL A 51 -11.61 2.33 -9.14
N SER A 52 -12.68 1.81 -9.75
CA SER A 52 -14.05 2.16 -9.38
C SER A 52 -14.40 1.72 -7.95
N CYS A 53 -13.88 0.56 -7.51
CA CYS A 53 -14.05 0.13 -6.12
C CYS A 53 -13.28 1.02 -5.13
N TRP A 54 -12.13 1.57 -5.55
CA TRP A 54 -11.39 2.55 -4.78
C TRP A 54 -12.12 3.91 -4.71
N ASP A 55 -12.66 4.40 -5.82
CA ASP A 55 -13.45 5.64 -5.88
C ASP A 55 -14.69 5.56 -4.97
N ALA A 56 -15.40 4.42 -4.99
CA ALA A 56 -16.52 4.17 -4.08
C ALA A 56 -16.13 4.28 -2.59
N HIS A 57 -14.86 4.04 -2.24
CA HIS A 57 -14.35 4.26 -0.90
C HIS A 57 -14.24 5.77 -0.55
N LEU A 58 -13.86 6.62 -1.51
CA LEU A 58 -13.69 8.07 -1.28
C LEU A 58 -15.00 8.77 -0.94
N ALA A 59 -16.12 8.25 -1.44
CA ALA A 59 -17.45 8.74 -1.09
C ALA A 59 -17.72 8.65 0.43
N VAL A 60 -17.17 7.62 1.08
CA VAL A 60 -17.32 7.37 2.52
C VAL A 60 -16.23 8.11 3.32
N VAL A 61 -15.01 8.16 2.79
CA VAL A 61 -13.83 8.71 3.46
C VAL A 61 -13.27 9.82 2.60
N ARG A 62 -13.71 11.07 2.86
CA ARG A 62 -13.42 12.26 2.04
C ARG A 62 -11.96 12.73 2.16
N HIS A 63 -11.03 11.91 1.70
CA HIS A 63 -9.64 12.30 1.58
C HIS A 63 -9.45 13.24 0.37
N ARG A 64 -8.60 14.26 0.50
CA ARG A 64 -8.47 15.35 -0.48
C ARG A 64 -7.35 15.12 -1.51
N ASP A 65 -6.27 14.46 -1.09
CA ASP A 65 -5.05 14.25 -1.88
C ASP A 65 -4.75 12.75 -1.98
N THR A 66 -5.63 12.01 -2.65
CA THR A 66 -5.54 10.54 -2.73
C THR A 66 -5.57 10.02 -4.14
N TRP A 67 -4.82 8.96 -4.36
CA TRP A 67 -4.81 8.22 -5.60
C TRP A 67 -4.83 6.72 -5.33
N ALA A 68 -5.25 5.97 -6.36
CA ALA A 68 -5.19 4.52 -6.37
C ALA A 68 -3.77 4.10 -6.75
N GLU A 69 -3.05 3.47 -5.84
CA GLU A 69 -1.78 2.82 -6.11
C GLU A 69 -2.03 1.43 -6.69
N GLU A 70 -1.64 1.22 -7.94
CA GLU A 70 -1.65 -0.10 -8.55
C GLU A 70 -0.55 -0.97 -7.94
N ARG A 71 -0.92 -2.15 -7.48
CA ARG A 71 0.00 -3.13 -6.87
C ARG A 71 -0.38 -4.53 -7.35
N THR A 72 0.60 -5.43 -7.32
CA THR A 72 0.39 -6.83 -7.71
C THR A 72 0.32 -7.71 -6.48
N ALA A 73 -0.71 -8.55 -6.39
CA ALA A 73 -0.86 -9.51 -5.32
C ALA A 73 0.34 -10.47 -5.30
N PRO A 74 0.79 -10.93 -4.12
CA PRO A 74 1.86 -11.92 -4.04
C PRO A 74 1.43 -13.23 -4.72
N SER A 75 2.41 -14.03 -5.14
CA SER A 75 2.15 -15.43 -5.49
C SER A 75 1.80 -16.23 -4.24
N ARG A 76 1.09 -17.36 -4.43
CA ARG A 76 0.68 -18.25 -3.33
C ARG A 76 1.86 -18.70 -2.46
N GLU A 77 3.00 -19.00 -3.08
CA GLU A 77 4.24 -19.38 -2.39
C GLU A 77 4.80 -18.24 -1.53
N VAL A 78 4.84 -17.01 -2.06
CA VAL A 78 5.30 -15.83 -1.32
C VAL A 78 4.37 -15.57 -0.13
N TRP A 79 3.05 -15.66 -0.36
CA TRP A 79 2.08 -15.46 0.71
C TRP A 79 2.18 -16.52 1.81
N ALA A 80 2.45 -17.78 1.46
CA ALA A 80 2.68 -18.84 2.44
C ALA A 80 3.87 -18.52 3.36
N ARG A 81 4.95 -17.94 2.83
CA ARG A 81 6.13 -17.51 3.62
C ARG A 81 5.84 -16.30 4.49
N VAL A 82 4.98 -15.40 4.03
CA VAL A 82 4.50 -14.26 4.83
C VAL A 82 3.65 -14.74 6.00
N GLU A 83 2.73 -15.69 5.76
CA GLU A 83 1.90 -16.29 6.82
C GLU A 83 2.75 -17.08 7.83
N ALA A 84 3.83 -17.73 7.36
CA ALA A 84 4.83 -18.37 8.22
C ALA A 84 5.69 -17.39 9.03
N GLY A 85 5.54 -16.07 8.82
CA GLY A 85 6.32 -15.04 9.50
C GLY A 85 7.76 -14.90 9.01
N GLU A 86 8.13 -15.57 7.92
CA GLU A 86 9.48 -15.57 7.37
C GLU A 86 9.74 -14.36 6.48
N MET A 87 8.67 -13.69 6.02
CA MET A 87 8.73 -12.49 5.18
C MET A 87 7.67 -11.45 5.56
N GLU A 88 7.99 -10.16 5.48
CA GLU A 88 7.02 -9.07 5.66
C GLU A 88 6.45 -8.62 4.29
N TRP A 89 5.12 -8.64 4.15
CA TRP A 89 4.39 -8.14 2.98
C TRP A 89 3.47 -6.96 3.36
N PRO A 90 3.29 -5.93 2.52
CA PRO A 90 3.94 -5.74 1.21
C PRO A 90 5.46 -5.60 1.37
N PRO A 91 6.27 -6.03 0.37
CA PRO A 91 7.69 -5.78 0.40
C PRO A 91 7.81 -4.27 0.53
N ARG A 92 8.52 -3.78 1.54
CA ARG A 92 8.85 -2.36 1.57
C ARG A 92 9.59 -2.13 0.27
N GLU A 93 9.00 -1.38 -0.66
CA GLU A 93 9.75 -0.85 -1.78
C GLU A 93 10.96 -0.19 -1.13
N ALA A 94 12.13 -0.80 -1.32
CA ALA A 94 13.35 -0.15 -0.96
C ALA A 94 13.29 1.11 -1.81
N LYS A 95 12.98 2.26 -1.17
CA LYS A 95 13.11 3.56 -1.82
C LYS A 95 14.39 3.45 -2.62
N PRO A 96 14.36 3.61 -3.96
CA PRO A 96 15.59 3.75 -4.72
C PRO A 96 16.40 4.75 -3.91
N LYS A 97 17.55 4.30 -3.39
CA LYS A 97 18.44 5.20 -2.68
C LYS A 97 18.81 6.19 -3.77
N GLU A 98 18.14 7.34 -3.77
CA GLU A 98 18.57 8.47 -4.57
C GLU A 98 20.05 8.59 -4.24
N PRO A 99 20.95 8.44 -5.22
CA PRO A 99 22.36 8.56 -4.93
C PRO A 99 22.52 9.93 -4.28
N GLU A 100 22.92 9.91 -3.01
CA GLU A 100 23.13 11.07 -2.17
C GLU A 100 24.44 11.74 -2.63
N ASP A 101 24.46 12.16 -3.89
CA ASP A 101 25.47 12.99 -4.50
C ASP A 101 24.80 14.29 -4.95
N ARG A 102 24.21 14.97 -3.96
CA ARG A 102 24.10 16.42 -4.02
C ARG A 102 24.76 16.98 -2.79
N LYS A 103 26.08 17.06 -2.85
CA LYS A 103 26.84 17.98 -1.98
C LYS A 103 26.12 19.32 -1.96
N PRO A 104 25.78 19.90 -0.80
CA PRO A 104 25.45 21.31 -0.75
C PRO A 104 26.68 22.08 -1.24
N ASP A 105 26.50 22.84 -2.30
CA ASP A 105 27.52 23.72 -2.85
C ASP A 105 27.97 24.71 -1.75
N PRO A 106 29.25 24.75 -1.37
CA PRO A 106 29.74 25.65 -0.31
C PRO A 106 29.85 27.12 -0.76
N THR A 107 29.35 27.50 -1.94
CA THR A 107 29.43 28.86 -2.50
C THR A 107 28.15 29.68 -2.27
N ALA A 108 27.46 29.49 -1.14
CA ALA A 108 26.50 30.48 -0.69
C ALA A 108 27.27 31.73 -0.21
N ALA A 109 27.40 32.70 -1.13
CA ALA A 109 28.09 33.97 -1.01
C ALA A 109 27.99 34.62 0.39
N ARG A 110 29.17 34.93 0.96
CA ARG A 110 29.32 35.79 2.14
C ARG A 110 28.64 37.14 1.88
N ARG A 111 27.57 37.42 2.63
CA ARG A 111 26.96 38.75 2.69
C ARG A 111 27.82 39.63 3.60
N THR A 112 28.63 40.53 3.03
CA THR A 112 29.36 41.55 3.78
C THR A 112 28.37 42.51 4.43
N ILE A 113 28.33 42.53 5.76
CA ILE A 113 27.52 43.45 6.54
C ILE A 113 28.27 44.78 6.58
N ILE A 114 27.86 45.76 5.77
CA ILE A 114 28.40 47.12 5.86
C ILE A 114 27.73 47.80 7.06
N ARG A 115 28.48 48.03 8.14
CA ARG A 115 28.02 48.84 9.27
C ARG A 115 27.92 50.31 8.82
N ARG A 116 26.73 50.89 8.93
CA ARG A 116 26.49 52.32 8.68
C ARG A 116 26.83 53.09 9.97
N PRO A 117 27.72 54.10 9.94
CA PRO A 117 27.98 54.92 11.13
C PRO A 117 26.84 55.94 11.28
N GLY A 118 26.37 56.10 12.51
CA GLY A 118 25.36 57.06 12.93
C GLY A 118 25.25 57.00 14.44
#